data_AF-A0A399NB81-F1
#
_entry.id   AF-A0A399NB81-F1
#
_cell.length_a   1.000
_cell.length_b   1.000
_cell.length_c   1.000
_cell.angle_alpha   90.00
_cell.angle_beta   90.00
_cell.angle_gamma   90.00
#
_symmetry.space_group_name_H-M   'P 1'
#
loop_
_entity.id
_entity.type
_entity.pdbx_description
1 polymer ?
#
loop_
_entity_poly.entity_id
_entity_poly.type
_entity_poly.pdbx_seq_one_letter_code
_entity_poly.pdbx_strand_id
1 'polypeptide(L)'
;ALALAAAFAVLYLLGARVRMVRESRRAAVGAVWITALTAAWIALLVLVPDAAYLVFPLFFLYLHALPRAAGPIAVVVATLVAVVALGLHGGFTIGGVIGPLVGAGVALLIGLGYRALARESAEREALLAELIATRDLLAATEREQGVLTERARLAREIHDTVAQGLSSIQMLLHAAEAADGDRPGLDHIRLARATAADGLADTRRFIRELAPPSLDAGL
;
A
#
# COMPACT_ATOMS: atom_id res chain seq x y z
N ALA A 1 -33.85 19.45 35.37
CA ALA A 1 -33.69 18.41 34.34
C ALA A 1 -33.56 19.01 32.93
N LEU A 2 -34.58 19.70 32.39
CA LEU A 2 -34.59 20.19 31.00
C LEU A 2 -33.39 21.10 30.63
N ALA A 3 -33.04 22.08 31.48
CA ALA A 3 -31.88 22.94 31.23
C ALA A 3 -30.55 22.15 31.16
N LEU A 4 -30.40 21.13 32.00
CA LEU A 4 -29.22 20.28 32.03
C LEU A 4 -29.18 19.31 30.83
N ALA A 5 -30.34 18.82 30.38
CA ALA A 5 -30.45 18.01 29.17
C ALA A 5 -30.10 18.82 27.92
N ALA A 6 -30.56 20.08 27.84
CA ALA A 6 -30.16 21.01 26.79
C ALA A 6 -28.65 21.29 26.83
N ALA A 7 -28.09 21.51 28.02
CA ALA A 7 -26.64 21.69 28.19
C ALA A 7 -25.86 20.44 27.74
N PHE A 8 -26.31 19.23 28.09
CA PHE A 8 -25.72 17.98 27.63
C PHE A 8 -25.75 17.85 26.11
N ALA A 9 -26.89 18.16 25.48
CA ALA A 9 -27.02 18.13 24.02
C ALA A 9 -26.08 19.14 23.33
N VAL A 10 -25.99 20.36 23.86
CA VAL A 10 -25.07 21.39 23.35
C VAL A 10 -23.61 20.94 23.50
N LEU A 11 -23.23 20.42 24.68
CA LEU A 11 -21.90 19.88 24.92
C LEU A 11 -21.59 18.73 23.95
N TYR A 12 -22.54 17.82 23.73
CA TYR A 12 -22.39 16.72 22.78
C TYR A 12 -22.12 17.23 21.36
N LEU A 13 -22.88 18.22 20.88
CA LEU A 13 -22.71 18.84 19.56
C LEU A 13 -21.38 19.61 19.44
N LEU A 14 -20.92 20.26 20.50
CA LEU A 14 -19.60 20.89 20.55
C LEU A 14 -18.45 19.88 20.35
N GLY A 15 -18.69 18.59 20.59
CA GLY A 15 -17.76 17.51 20.27
C GLY A 15 -17.28 17.49 18.83
N ALA A 16 -18.13 17.89 17.87
CA ALA A 16 -17.74 17.99 16.47
C ALA A 16 -16.60 18.99 16.25
N ARG A 17 -16.54 20.05 17.07
CA ARG A 17 -15.49 21.09 17.00
C ARG A 17 -14.15 20.58 17.53
N VAL A 18 -14.13 19.56 18.39
CA VAL A 18 -12.88 18.93 18.86
C VAL A 18 -12.09 18.34 17.68
N ARG A 19 -12.78 17.90 16.61
CA ARG A 19 -12.12 17.42 15.39
C ARG A 19 -11.41 18.52 14.59
N MET A 20 -11.76 19.79 14.80
CA MET A 20 -11.16 20.94 14.13
C MET A 20 -9.93 21.50 14.88
N VAL A 21 -9.63 20.99 16.08
CA VAL A 21 -8.48 21.41 16.89
C VAL A 21 -7.20 20.78 16.36
N ARG A 22 -6.08 21.52 16.44
CA ARG A 22 -4.73 21.02 16.11
C ARG A 22 -4.45 19.69 16.81
N GLU A 23 -3.82 18.77 16.09
CA GLU A 23 -3.52 17.41 16.54
C GLU A 23 -2.83 17.36 17.92
N SER A 24 -1.85 18.25 18.15
CA SER A 24 -1.13 18.39 19.41
C SER A 24 -1.99 18.68 20.64
N ARG A 25 -3.14 19.37 20.48
CA ARG A 25 -4.04 19.72 21.59
C ARG A 25 -5.30 18.86 21.62
N ARG A 26 -5.53 18.05 20.59
CA ARG A 26 -6.76 17.30 20.39
C ARG A 26 -7.04 16.31 21.51
N ALA A 27 -6.00 15.64 22.02
CA ALA A 27 -6.12 14.69 23.13
C ALA A 27 -6.55 15.39 24.43
N ALA A 28 -5.93 16.52 24.78
CA ALA A 28 -6.25 17.27 26.00
C ALA A 28 -7.66 17.87 25.92
N VAL A 29 -8.01 18.52 24.80
CA VAL A 29 -9.36 19.10 24.60
C VAL A 29 -10.42 18.01 24.57
N GLY A 30 -10.13 16.88 23.94
CA GLY A 30 -11.01 15.70 23.92
C GLY A 30 -11.25 15.14 25.32
N ALA A 31 -10.20 15.01 26.14
CA ALA A 31 -10.33 14.55 27.52
C ALA A 31 -11.20 15.49 28.36
N VAL A 32 -10.93 16.80 28.32
CA VAL A 32 -11.73 17.81 29.04
C VAL A 32 -13.20 17.78 28.61
N TRP A 33 -13.44 17.69 27.29
CA TRP A 33 -14.79 17.63 26.75
C TRP A 33 -15.55 16.38 27.19
N ILE A 34 -14.92 15.19 27.12
CA ILE A 34 -15.52 13.95 27.61
C ILE A 34 -15.81 14.05 29.11
N THR A 35 -14.87 14.53 29.91
CA THR A 35 -15.07 14.68 31.35
C THR A 35 -16.24 15.60 31.67
N ALA A 36 -16.37 16.73 30.96
CA ALA A 36 -17.51 17.64 31.12
C ALA A 36 -18.83 16.97 30.73
N LEU A 37 -18.85 16.20 29.64
CA LEU A 37 -20.02 15.47 29.17
C LEU A 37 -20.44 14.36 30.15
N THR A 38 -19.48 13.61 30.68
CA THR A 38 -19.71 12.58 31.71
C THR A 38 -20.21 13.20 33.00
N ALA A 39 -19.66 14.34 33.45
CA ALA A 39 -20.13 15.04 34.64
C ALA A 39 -21.57 15.54 34.48
N ALA A 40 -21.91 16.10 33.32
CA ALA A 40 -23.28 16.52 33.00
C ALA A 40 -24.25 15.33 32.99
N TRP A 41 -23.83 14.18 32.46
CA TRP A 41 -24.61 12.94 32.49
C TRP A 41 -24.85 12.43 33.91
N ILE A 42 -23.82 12.41 34.77
CA ILE A 42 -23.96 12.01 36.18
C ILE A 42 -24.93 12.96 36.91
N ALA A 43 -24.84 14.26 36.66
CA ALA A 43 -25.77 15.23 37.23
C ALA A 43 -27.22 15.01 36.75
N LEU A 44 -27.44 14.61 35.48
CA LEU A 44 -28.76 14.21 34.98
C LEU A 44 -29.27 12.93 35.63
N LEU A 45 -28.39 11.95 35.82
CA LEU A 45 -28.70 10.68 36.47
C LEU A 45 -29.24 10.85 37.89
N VAL A 46 -28.77 11.85 38.65
CA VAL A 46 -29.29 12.16 39.99
C VAL A 46 -30.71 12.73 39.95
N LEU A 47 -31.10 13.35 38.84
CA LEU A 47 -32.38 14.05 38.69
C LEU A 47 -33.47 13.19 38.05
N VAL A 48 -33.10 12.34 37.09
CA VAL A 48 -34.05 11.59 36.26
C VAL A 48 -33.48 10.18 35.98
N PRO A 49 -34.22 9.09 36.28
CA PRO A 49 -33.77 7.72 36.01
C PRO A 49 -33.47 7.46 34.53
N ASP A 50 -34.29 8.03 33.64
CA ASP A 50 -34.18 7.84 32.19
C ASP A 50 -32.87 8.37 31.60
N ALA A 51 -32.15 9.24 32.32
CA ALA A 51 -30.83 9.69 31.91
C ALA A 51 -29.81 8.53 31.82
N ALA A 52 -30.08 7.39 32.47
CA ALA A 52 -29.24 6.19 32.36
C ALA A 52 -29.08 5.73 30.91
N TYR A 53 -30.08 5.91 30.04
CA TYR A 53 -30.00 5.51 28.63
C TYR A 53 -29.02 6.33 27.79
N LEU A 54 -28.66 7.54 28.25
CA LEU A 54 -27.63 8.37 27.60
C LEU A 54 -26.23 7.77 27.73
N VAL A 55 -26.03 6.74 28.57
CA VAL A 55 -24.74 6.04 28.69
C VAL A 55 -24.35 5.33 27.40
N PHE A 56 -25.33 4.91 26.58
CA PHE A 56 -25.08 4.16 25.36
C PHE A 56 -24.22 4.94 24.33
N PRO A 57 -24.60 6.16 23.90
CA PRO A 57 -23.73 6.96 23.04
C PRO A 57 -22.41 7.35 23.72
N LEU A 58 -22.39 7.49 25.05
CA LEU A 58 -21.15 7.74 25.80
C LEU A 58 -20.17 6.57 25.72
N PHE A 59 -20.63 5.31 25.69
CA PHE A 59 -19.74 4.16 25.52
C PHE A 59 -18.93 4.25 24.24
N PHE A 60 -19.58 4.52 23.11
CA PHE A 60 -18.88 4.71 21.83
C PHE A 60 -17.93 5.90 21.88
N LEU A 61 -18.32 6.96 22.60
CA LEU A 61 -17.46 8.11 22.75
C LEU A 61 -16.22 7.82 23.59
N TYR A 62 -16.35 7.08 24.68
CA TYR A 62 -15.21 6.61 25.47
C TYR A 62 -14.27 5.74 24.63
N LEU A 63 -14.83 4.82 23.85
CA LEU A 63 -14.07 3.95 22.95
C LEU A 63 -13.52 4.70 21.73
N HIS A 64 -13.97 5.90 21.41
CA HIS A 64 -13.41 6.66 20.29
C HIS A 64 -12.36 7.67 20.74
N ALA A 65 -12.62 8.39 21.83
CA ALA A 65 -11.86 9.57 22.20
C ALA A 65 -10.89 9.37 23.38
N LEU A 66 -11.02 8.28 24.17
CA LEU A 66 -9.99 7.91 25.15
C LEU A 66 -8.92 6.97 24.57
N PRO A 67 -7.71 6.95 25.19
CA PRO A 67 -6.65 5.99 24.88
C PRO A 67 -7.10 4.53 24.93
N ARG A 68 -6.33 3.66 24.26
CA ARG A 68 -6.65 2.23 24.05
C ARG A 68 -7.13 1.50 25.32
N ALA A 69 -6.46 1.70 26.46
CA ALA A 69 -6.82 1.06 27.73
C ALA A 69 -7.91 1.82 28.51
N ALA A 70 -7.91 3.15 28.45
CA ALA A 70 -8.81 3.98 29.25
C ALA A 70 -10.27 3.93 28.76
N GLY A 71 -10.50 3.74 27.45
CA GLY A 71 -11.85 3.64 26.89
C GLY A 71 -12.67 2.49 27.47
N PRO A 72 -12.20 1.23 27.40
CA PRO A 72 -12.90 0.09 28.01
C PRO A 72 -13.12 0.23 29.52
N ILE A 73 -12.13 0.77 30.25
CA ILE A 73 -12.26 1.03 31.69
C ILE A 73 -13.39 2.03 31.95
N ALA A 74 -13.44 3.12 31.19
CA ALA A 74 -14.50 4.12 31.31
C ALA A 74 -15.89 3.54 30.99
N VAL A 75 -16.00 2.61 30.03
CA VAL A 75 -17.23 1.87 29.76
C VAL A 75 -17.66 1.07 30.99
N VAL A 76 -16.76 0.27 31.57
CA VAL A 76 -17.07 -0.54 32.77
C VAL A 76 -17.50 0.34 33.95
N VAL A 77 -16.78 1.43 34.20
CA VAL A 77 -17.11 2.38 35.27
C VAL A 77 -18.46 3.03 35.03
N ALA A 78 -18.73 3.51 33.81
CA ALA A 78 -20.00 4.14 33.48
C ALA A 78 -21.19 3.16 33.56
N THR A 79 -20.98 1.88 33.22
CA THR A 79 -21.98 0.83 33.42
C THR A 79 -22.30 0.64 34.90
N LEU A 80 -21.27 0.56 35.76
CA LEU A 80 -21.48 0.43 37.20
C LEU A 80 -22.26 1.64 37.76
N VAL A 81 -21.90 2.85 37.33
CA VAL A 81 -22.60 4.08 37.72
C VAL A 81 -24.07 4.04 37.27
N ALA A 82 -24.35 3.63 36.03
CA ALA A 82 -25.71 3.54 35.51
C ALA A 82 -26.56 2.52 36.29
N VAL A 83 -26.01 1.34 36.57
CA VAL A 83 -26.69 0.27 37.33
C VAL A 83 -27.00 0.72 38.77
N VAL A 84 -26.02 1.30 39.45
CA VAL A 84 -26.20 1.80 40.82
C VAL A 84 -27.23 2.94 40.84
N ALA A 85 -27.12 3.91 39.93
CA ALA A 85 -28.05 5.03 39.87
C ALA A 85 -29.50 4.56 39.64
N LEU A 86 -29.71 3.62 38.72
CA LEU A 86 -31.04 3.10 38.42
C LEU A 86 -31.60 2.29 39.60
N GLY A 87 -30.74 1.53 40.28
CA GLY A 87 -31.08 0.83 41.53
C GLY A 87 -31.48 1.76 42.66
N LEU A 88 -30.81 2.91 42.80
CA LEU A 88 -31.15 3.92 43.82
C LEU A 88 -32.47 4.65 43.54
N HIS A 89 -32.88 4.79 42.27
CA HIS A 89 -34.13 5.48 41.92
C HIS A 89 -35.38 4.60 42.07
N GLY A 90 -35.29 3.32 41.73
CA GLY A 90 -36.47 2.45 41.61
C GLY A 90 -36.27 1.03 42.11
N GLY A 91 -35.17 0.76 42.81
CA GLY A 91 -34.77 -0.59 43.22
C GLY A 91 -34.02 -1.36 42.12
N PHE A 92 -33.33 -2.42 42.51
CA PHE A 92 -32.58 -3.26 41.59
C PHE A 92 -33.52 -4.18 40.81
N THR A 93 -33.86 -3.76 39.59
CA THR A 93 -34.65 -4.54 38.64
C THR A 93 -33.73 -5.28 37.66
N ILE A 94 -34.21 -6.42 37.14
CA ILE A 94 -33.47 -7.19 36.12
C ILE A 94 -33.16 -6.31 34.92
N GLY A 95 -34.15 -5.54 34.43
CA GLY A 95 -33.96 -4.63 33.29
C GLY A 95 -32.92 -3.54 33.57
N GLY A 96 -32.89 -3.01 34.79
CA GLY A 96 -31.95 -1.95 35.16
C GLY A 96 -30.49 -2.39 35.31
N VAL A 97 -30.26 -3.69 35.54
CA VAL A 97 -28.91 -4.28 35.55
C VAL A 97 -28.52 -4.77 34.16
N ILE A 98 -29.40 -5.55 33.51
CA ILE A 98 -29.12 -6.19 32.23
C ILE A 98 -28.99 -5.18 31.09
N GLY A 99 -29.81 -4.13 31.07
CA GLY A 99 -29.77 -3.10 30.03
C GLY A 99 -28.39 -2.46 29.85
N PRO A 100 -27.81 -1.83 30.90
CA PRO A 100 -26.48 -1.28 30.85
C PRO A 100 -25.39 -2.32 30.56
N LEU A 101 -25.49 -3.53 31.11
CA LEU A 101 -24.51 -4.61 30.86
C LEU A 101 -24.49 -5.04 29.39
N VAL A 102 -25.66 -5.27 28.80
CA VAL A 102 -25.78 -5.64 27.38
C VAL A 102 -25.31 -4.49 26.50
N GLY A 103 -25.72 -3.25 26.81
CA GLY A 103 -25.26 -2.07 26.08
C GLY A 103 -23.74 -1.92 26.11
N ALA A 104 -23.11 -2.15 27.25
CA ALA A 104 -21.66 -2.14 27.40
C ALA A 104 -20.98 -3.26 26.62
N GLY A 105 -21.51 -4.49 26.69
CA GLY A 105 -21.00 -5.63 25.94
C GLY A 105 -21.05 -5.39 24.42
N VAL A 106 -22.18 -4.89 23.91
CA VAL A 106 -22.34 -4.53 22.49
C VAL A 106 -21.38 -3.41 22.10
N ALA A 107 -21.27 -2.35 22.91
CA ALA A 107 -20.38 -1.23 22.61
C ALA A 107 -18.90 -1.68 22.60
N LEU A 108 -18.48 -2.52 23.55
CA LEU A 108 -17.14 -3.08 23.59
C LEU A 108 -16.87 -3.98 22.38
N LEU A 109 -17.81 -4.87 22.04
CA LEU A 109 -17.69 -5.77 20.90
C LEU A 109 -17.54 -4.98 19.59
N ILE A 110 -18.43 -4.02 19.34
CA ILE A 110 -18.40 -3.21 18.12
C ILE A 110 -17.17 -2.29 18.12
N GLY A 111 -16.90 -1.59 19.22
CA GLY A 111 -15.83 -0.60 19.29
C GLY A 111 -14.43 -1.22 19.20
N LEU A 112 -14.21 -2.36 19.87
CA LEU A 112 -12.95 -3.09 19.76
C LEU A 112 -12.84 -3.85 18.44
N GLY A 113 -13.93 -4.46 17.96
CA GLY A 113 -13.98 -5.15 16.68
C GLY A 113 -13.67 -4.22 15.51
N TYR A 114 -14.27 -3.03 15.47
CA TYR A 114 -13.97 -2.01 14.47
C TYR A 114 -12.50 -1.57 14.51
N ARG A 115 -11.93 -1.36 15.71
CA ARG A 115 -10.51 -1.02 15.89
C ARG A 115 -9.56 -2.14 15.44
N ALA A 116 -9.95 -3.41 15.60
CA ALA A 116 -9.17 -4.54 15.13
C ALA A 116 -9.20 -4.62 13.60
N LEU A 117 -10.40 -4.56 13.01
CA LEU A 117 -10.60 -4.60 11.56
C LEU A 117 -9.89 -3.44 10.85
N ALA A 118 -9.91 -2.24 11.43
CA ALA A 118 -9.21 -1.09 10.88
C ALA A 118 -7.68 -1.26 10.88
N ARG A 119 -7.11 -1.94 11.87
CA ARG A 119 -5.66 -2.23 11.90
C ARG A 119 -5.29 -3.28 10.87
N GLU A 120 -6.06 -4.36 10.81
CA GLU A 120 -5.88 -5.42 9.82
C GLU A 120 -5.98 -4.86 8.40
N SER A 121 -6.93 -3.95 8.14
CA SER A 121 -7.07 -3.28 6.84
C SER A 121 -5.82 -2.46 6.50
N ALA A 122 -5.30 -1.68 7.45
CA ALA A 122 -4.11 -0.86 7.24
C ALA A 122 -2.83 -1.69 7.02
N GLU A 123 -2.68 -2.79 7.77
CA GLU A 123 -1.58 -3.75 7.58
C GLU A 123 -1.66 -4.42 6.21
N ARG A 124 -2.86 -4.82 5.79
CA ARG A 124 -3.11 -5.40 4.47
C ARG A 124 -2.79 -4.43 3.34
N GLU A 125 -3.19 -3.16 3.48
CA GLU A 125 -2.87 -2.12 2.49
C GLU A 125 -1.36 -1.91 2.37
N ALA A 126 -0.64 -1.86 3.50
CA ALA A 126 0.82 -1.73 3.49
C ALA A 126 1.51 -2.91 2.80
N LEU A 127 1.09 -4.15 3.08
CA LEU A 127 1.65 -5.35 2.45
C LEU A 127 1.34 -5.42 0.96
N LEU A 128 0.15 -4.99 0.52
CA LEU A 128 -0.19 -4.91 -0.90
C LEU A 128 0.69 -3.89 -1.64
N ALA A 129 0.94 -2.74 -1.02
CA ALA A 129 1.84 -1.74 -1.58
C ALA A 129 3.27 -2.28 -1.74
N GLU A 130 3.78 -2.98 -0.72
CA GLU A 130 5.10 -3.62 -0.77
C GLU A 130 5.19 -4.72 -1.83
N LEU A 131 4.15 -5.55 -1.95
CA LEU A 131 4.08 -6.61 -2.95
C LEU A 131 4.10 -6.05 -4.38
N ILE A 132 3.35 -4.97 -4.63
CA ILE A 132 3.34 -4.29 -5.94
C ILE A 132 4.73 -3.73 -6.25
N ALA A 133 5.33 -2.99 -5.30
CA ALA A 133 6.67 -2.43 -5.48
C ALA A 133 7.73 -3.51 -5.78
N THR A 134 7.66 -4.65 -5.09
CA THR A 134 8.58 -5.78 -5.31
C THR A 134 8.37 -6.44 -6.68
N ARG A 135 7.12 -6.58 -7.12
CA ARG A 135 6.82 -7.11 -8.47
C ARG A 135 7.31 -6.18 -9.57
N ASP A 136 7.19 -4.87 -9.40
CA ASP A 136 7.69 -3.89 -10.37
C ASP A 136 9.22 -3.94 -10.46
N LEU A 137 9.91 -4.06 -9.32
CA LEU A 137 11.36 -4.25 -9.27
C LEU A 137 11.79 -5.56 -9.96
N LEU A 138 11.09 -6.66 -9.69
CA LEU A 138 11.37 -7.95 -10.30
C LEU A 138 11.17 -7.87 -11.82
N ALA A 139 10.05 -7.31 -12.28
CA ALA A 139 9.78 -7.14 -13.71
C ALA A 139 10.81 -6.23 -14.40
N ALA A 140 11.33 -5.19 -13.73
CA ALA A 140 12.41 -4.38 -14.26
C ALA A 140 13.72 -5.19 -14.39
N THR A 141 14.05 -5.97 -13.37
CA THR A 141 15.25 -6.82 -13.33
C THR A 141 15.20 -7.92 -14.38
N GLU A 142 14.06 -8.60 -14.54
CA GLU A 142 13.86 -9.64 -15.55
C GLU A 142 13.97 -9.07 -16.98
N ARG A 143 13.45 -7.85 -17.22
CA ARG A 143 13.62 -7.17 -18.51
C ARG A 143 15.08 -6.86 -18.78
N GLU A 144 15.82 -6.37 -17.79
CA GLU A 144 17.26 -6.09 -17.93
C GLU A 144 18.05 -7.37 -18.21
N GLN A 145 17.79 -8.45 -17.46
CA GLN A 145 18.39 -9.76 -17.69
C GLN A 145 18.02 -10.33 -19.07
N GLY A 146 16.78 -10.14 -19.51
CA GLY A 146 16.32 -10.49 -20.85
C GLY A 146 17.11 -9.77 -21.94
N VAL A 147 17.28 -8.45 -21.81
CA VAL A 147 18.09 -7.64 -22.75
C VAL A 147 19.56 -8.10 -22.77
N LEU A 148 20.15 -8.39 -21.61
CA LEU A 148 21.54 -8.87 -21.53
C LEU A 148 21.70 -10.26 -22.16
N THR A 149 20.76 -11.16 -21.90
CA THR A 149 20.75 -12.51 -22.47
C THR A 149 20.65 -12.45 -23.99
N GLU A 150 19.76 -11.61 -24.50
CA GLU A 150 19.57 -11.43 -25.93
C GLU A 150 20.80 -10.80 -26.59
N ARG A 151 21.41 -9.78 -25.97
CA ARG A 151 22.68 -9.22 -26.44
C ARG A 151 23.80 -10.26 -26.52
N ALA A 152 23.92 -11.13 -25.52
CA ALA A 152 24.93 -12.19 -25.53
C ALA A 152 24.65 -13.28 -26.58
N ARG A 153 23.37 -13.57 -26.86
CA ARG A 153 22.96 -14.45 -27.97
C ARG A 153 23.34 -13.83 -29.31
N LEU A 154 22.95 -12.58 -29.54
CA LEU A 154 23.24 -11.84 -30.77
C LEU A 154 24.75 -11.69 -31.01
N ALA A 155 25.53 -11.41 -29.97
CA ALA A 155 26.99 -11.33 -30.09
C ALA A 155 27.61 -12.66 -30.56
N ARG A 156 27.10 -13.81 -30.10
CA ARG A 156 27.55 -15.13 -30.56
C ARG A 156 27.15 -15.40 -32.01
N GLU A 157 25.89 -15.16 -32.38
CA GLU A 157 25.42 -15.33 -33.78
C GLU A 157 26.21 -14.46 -34.77
N ILE A 158 26.51 -13.20 -34.40
CA ILE A 158 27.35 -12.31 -35.21
C ILE A 158 28.78 -12.84 -35.29
N HIS A 159 29.36 -13.26 -34.16
CA HIS A 159 30.73 -13.78 -34.14
C HIS A 159 30.87 -15.03 -35.00
N ASP A 160 29.93 -15.97 -34.93
CA ASP A 160 29.94 -17.19 -35.74
C ASP A 160 29.83 -16.86 -37.24
N THR A 161 28.92 -15.93 -37.60
CA THR A 161 28.76 -15.46 -38.99
C THR A 161 30.03 -14.79 -39.52
N VAL A 162 30.64 -13.91 -38.72
CA VAL A 162 31.89 -13.21 -39.09
C VAL A 162 33.06 -14.19 -39.19
N ALA A 163 33.21 -15.09 -38.22
CA ALA A 163 34.27 -16.10 -38.22
C ALA A 163 34.15 -17.00 -39.46
N GLN A 164 32.94 -17.45 -39.79
CA GLN A 164 32.67 -18.24 -40.99
C GLN A 164 33.02 -17.49 -42.28
N GLY A 165 32.64 -16.21 -42.39
CA GLY A 165 33.01 -15.36 -43.52
C GLY A 165 34.52 -15.21 -43.67
N LEU A 166 35.24 -14.96 -42.57
CA LEU A 166 36.70 -14.86 -42.55
C LEU A 166 37.40 -16.16 -42.93
N SER A 167 36.91 -17.31 -42.45
CA SER A 167 37.43 -18.63 -42.84
C SER A 167 37.24 -18.90 -44.34
N SER A 168 36.09 -18.53 -44.90
CA SER A 168 35.84 -18.64 -46.34
C SER A 168 36.83 -17.80 -47.15
N ILE A 169 37.07 -16.56 -46.73
CA ILE A 169 38.06 -15.66 -47.36
C ILE A 169 39.47 -16.24 -47.28
N GLN A 170 39.90 -16.75 -46.11
CA GLN A 170 41.21 -17.36 -45.96
C GLN A 170 41.40 -18.59 -46.86
N MET A 171 40.41 -19.48 -46.95
CA MET A 171 40.47 -20.65 -47.85
C MET A 171 40.64 -20.23 -49.32
N LEU A 172 39.91 -19.19 -49.75
CA LEU A 172 40.00 -18.65 -51.11
C LEU A 172 41.36 -17.99 -51.40
N LEU A 173 41.92 -17.25 -50.43
CA LEU A 173 43.26 -16.67 -50.55
C LEU A 173 44.35 -17.75 -50.58
N HIS A 174 44.23 -18.78 -49.74
CA HIS A 174 45.18 -19.89 -49.74
C HIS A 174 45.16 -20.68 -51.07
N ALA A 175 43.98 -20.88 -51.66
CA ALA A 175 43.85 -21.44 -53.01
C ALA A 175 44.48 -20.54 -54.10
N ALA A 176 44.43 -19.22 -53.93
CA ALA A 176 45.09 -18.26 -54.81
C ALA A 176 46.62 -18.35 -54.73
N GLU A 177 47.19 -18.50 -53.53
CA GLU A 177 48.63 -18.64 -53.28
C GLU A 177 49.19 -19.98 -53.77
N ALA A 178 48.42 -21.06 -53.63
CA ALA A 178 48.83 -22.39 -54.09
C ALA A 178 48.89 -22.51 -55.63
N ALA A 179 48.25 -21.59 -56.35
CA ALA A 179 48.26 -21.54 -57.81
C ALA A 179 49.41 -20.63 -58.30
N ASP A 180 50.63 -21.16 -58.42
CA ASP A 180 51.78 -20.42 -58.93
C ASP A 180 52.28 -20.95 -60.28
N GLY A 181 52.66 -20.07 -61.21
CA GLY A 181 53.21 -20.45 -62.51
C GLY A 181 53.18 -19.37 -63.60
N ASP A 182 52.02 -19.08 -64.20
CA ASP A 182 51.93 -18.28 -65.45
C ASP A 182 50.91 -17.12 -65.44
N ARG A 183 50.26 -16.86 -64.28
CA ARG A 183 49.15 -15.91 -63.97
C ARG A 183 47.73 -16.30 -64.43
N PRO A 184 46.66 -15.84 -63.71
CA PRO A 184 46.69 -15.23 -62.37
C PRO A 184 45.70 -15.85 -61.36
N GLY A 185 46.15 -16.01 -60.12
CA GLY A 185 45.28 -16.07 -58.92
C GLY A 185 44.39 -14.83 -58.72
N LEU A 186 44.28 -13.94 -59.71
CA LEU A 186 43.37 -12.77 -59.74
C LEU A 186 41.92 -13.19 -59.59
N ASP A 187 41.49 -14.34 -60.13
CA ASP A 187 40.10 -14.78 -59.99
C ASP A 187 39.81 -15.28 -58.57
N HIS A 188 40.75 -15.96 -57.91
CA HIS A 188 40.65 -16.31 -56.49
C HIS A 188 40.73 -15.09 -55.57
N ILE A 189 41.57 -14.10 -55.90
CA ILE A 189 41.62 -12.81 -55.19
C ILE A 189 40.32 -12.02 -55.39
N ARG A 190 39.73 -12.02 -56.60
CA ARG A 190 38.42 -11.39 -56.88
C ARG A 190 37.30 -12.08 -56.09
N LEU A 191 37.32 -13.41 -56.01
CA LEU A 191 36.34 -14.17 -55.25
C LEU A 191 36.50 -13.92 -53.74
N ALA A 192 37.71 -13.92 -53.20
CA ALA A 192 37.98 -13.54 -51.81
C ALA A 192 37.52 -12.10 -51.49
N ARG A 193 37.74 -11.15 -52.41
CA ARG A 193 37.24 -9.78 -52.30
C ARG A 193 35.71 -9.73 -52.31
N ALA A 194 35.05 -10.53 -53.16
CA ALA A 194 33.58 -10.60 -53.20
C ALA A 194 33.02 -11.17 -51.89
N THR A 195 33.57 -12.28 -51.38
CA THR A 195 33.17 -12.86 -50.10
C THR A 195 33.39 -11.91 -48.92
N ALA A 196 34.50 -11.16 -48.92
CA ALA A 196 34.74 -10.10 -47.94
C ALA A 196 33.72 -8.96 -48.03
N ALA A 197 33.34 -8.56 -49.26
CA ALA A 197 32.34 -7.53 -49.47
C ALA A 197 30.95 -7.97 -48.99
N ASP A 198 30.56 -9.23 -49.26
CA ASP A 198 29.29 -9.80 -48.81
C ASP A 198 29.24 -9.92 -47.27
N GLY A 199 30.31 -10.42 -46.63
CA GLY A 199 30.40 -10.48 -45.17
C GLY A 199 30.34 -9.10 -44.50
N LEU A 200 30.96 -8.08 -45.13
CA LEU A 200 30.88 -6.70 -44.64
C LEU A 200 29.46 -6.10 -44.82
N ALA A 201 28.78 -6.46 -45.91
CA ALA A 201 27.41 -6.04 -46.19
C ALA A 201 26.41 -6.66 -45.20
N ASP A 202 26.53 -7.95 -44.91
CA ASP A 202 25.70 -8.65 -43.91
C ASP A 202 25.93 -8.11 -42.50
N THR A 203 27.19 -7.86 -42.10
CA THR A 203 27.50 -7.24 -40.81
C THR A 203 26.89 -5.84 -40.68
N ARG A 204 26.96 -5.02 -41.75
CA ARG A 204 26.32 -3.69 -41.79
C ARG A 204 24.80 -3.77 -41.75
N ARG A 205 24.18 -4.78 -42.37
CA ARG A 205 22.73 -5.01 -42.32
C ARG A 205 22.30 -5.34 -40.89
N PHE A 206 22.98 -6.27 -40.22
CA PHE A 206 22.72 -6.59 -38.82
C PHE A 206 22.87 -5.38 -37.88
N ILE A 207 23.93 -4.57 -38.04
CA ILE A 207 24.09 -3.35 -37.24
C ILE A 207 22.94 -2.35 -37.45
N ARG A 208 22.41 -2.24 -38.68
CA ARG A 208 21.24 -1.38 -38.96
C ARG A 208 19.95 -1.93 -38.36
N GLU A 209 19.73 -3.24 -38.38
CA GLU A 209 18.56 -3.87 -37.77
C GLU A 209 18.60 -3.82 -36.24
N LEU A 210 19.80 -3.84 -35.63
CA LEU A 210 19.98 -3.67 -34.18
C LEU A 210 20.01 -2.21 -33.71
N ALA A 211 20.18 -1.24 -34.61
CA ALA A 211 20.10 0.17 -34.24
C ALA A 211 18.65 0.47 -33.83
N PRO A 212 18.40 1.00 -32.62
CA PRO A 212 17.04 1.33 -32.21
C PRO A 212 16.43 2.28 -33.25
N PRO A 213 15.15 2.14 -33.62
CA PRO A 213 14.51 3.06 -34.52
C PRO A 213 14.69 4.46 -33.94
N SER A 214 15.42 5.31 -34.66
CA SER A 214 15.57 6.71 -34.30
C SER A 214 14.17 7.31 -34.22
N LEU A 215 13.79 7.78 -33.03
CA LEU A 215 12.62 8.60 -32.78
C LEU A 215 12.80 9.94 -33.53
N ASP A 216 12.65 9.92 -34.85
CA ASP A 216 12.78 11.11 -35.70
C ASP A 216 11.58 11.28 -36.66
N ALA A 217 10.44 10.68 -36.33
CA ALA A 217 9.17 10.94 -37.00
C ALA A 217 8.05 11.09 -35.97
N GLY A 218 7.89 12.30 -35.41
CA GLY A 218 6.77 12.61 -34.52
C GLY A 218 6.90 13.88 -33.67
N LEU A 219 7.23 15.01 -34.29
CA LEU A 219 6.78 16.35 -33.88
C LEU A 219 6.04 16.97 -35.07
#